data_AF-A0A355WK09-F1
#
_entry.id   AF-A0A355WK09-F1
#
_cell.length_a   1.000
_cell.length_b   1.000
_cell.length_c   1.000
_cell.angle_alpha   90.00
_cell.angle_beta   90.00
_cell.angle_gamma   90.00
#
_symmetry.space_group_name_H-M   'P 1'
#
loop_
_entity.id
_entity.type
_entity.pdbx_description
1 polymer ?
#
loop_
_entity_poly.entity_id
_entity_poly.type
_entity_poly.pdbx_seq_one_letter_code
_entity_poly.pdbx_strand_id
1 'polypeptide(L)'
;MPSPRIDNLQYANWSEKIFRQMRIGGVDAVHVTIAYHENFREAVLNVEAFNRWFEQFPDLIFQGKTAEDVSLAQATGRTAIFFGFQNPSPIEDDIRLVQVWHDLGVRFMQLTYNNQSLLATGCYEAEDNGITRMGREVIREMNRVGMVIDMSHSG
;
A
#
# COMPACT_ATOMS: atom_id res chain seq x y z
N MET A 1 -20.21 6.45 -17.81
CA MET A 1 -19.45 5.23 -17.49
C MET A 1 -19.99 4.66 -16.19
N PRO A 2 -19.95 3.34 -15.95
CA PRO A 2 -20.26 2.77 -14.65
C PRO A 2 -19.29 3.29 -13.57
N SER A 3 -19.74 3.26 -12.31
CA SER A 3 -18.90 3.63 -11.16
C SER A 3 -17.64 2.76 -11.11
N PRO A 4 -16.47 3.31 -10.74
CA PRO A 4 -15.26 2.52 -10.58
C PRO A 4 -15.44 1.44 -9.52
N ARG A 5 -14.90 0.24 -9.81
CA ARG A 5 -14.82 -0.87 -8.86
C ARG A 5 -13.44 -0.92 -8.25
N ILE A 6 -13.36 -0.62 -6.95
CA ILE A 6 -12.10 -0.52 -6.21
C ILE A 6 -12.09 -1.57 -5.11
N ASP A 7 -11.01 -2.37 -5.04
CA ASP A 7 -10.71 -3.23 -3.91
C ASP A 7 -9.69 -2.53 -3.00
N ASN A 8 -10.11 -2.19 -1.78
CA ASN A 8 -9.34 -1.31 -0.89
C ASN A 8 -8.29 -2.04 -0.05
N LEU A 9 -8.18 -3.37 -0.12
CA LEU A 9 -7.05 -4.10 0.46
C LEU A 9 -6.98 -5.54 -0.08
N GLN A 10 -5.86 -5.89 -0.73
CA GLN A 10 -5.64 -7.24 -1.23
C GLN A 10 -4.21 -7.73 -0.95
N TYR A 11 -4.11 -8.96 -0.46
CA TYR A 11 -2.86 -9.68 -0.27
C TYR A 11 -2.99 -11.09 -0.84
N ALA A 12 -2.35 -11.33 -1.98
CA ALA A 12 -2.50 -12.56 -2.74
C ALA A 12 -1.15 -13.03 -3.31
N ASN A 13 -1.09 -14.28 -3.73
CA ASN A 13 0.04 -14.80 -4.50
C ASN A 13 -0.03 -14.31 -5.95
N TRP A 14 0.36 -13.05 -6.17
CA TRP A 14 0.22 -12.32 -7.43
C TRP A 14 0.79 -13.08 -8.63
N SER A 15 0.02 -13.12 -9.70
CA SER A 15 0.34 -13.84 -10.93
C SER A 15 -0.54 -13.35 -12.08
N GLU A 16 -0.16 -13.67 -13.31
CA GLU A 16 -0.97 -13.39 -14.50
C GLU A 16 -2.43 -13.87 -14.34
N LYS A 17 -2.61 -15.07 -13.75
CA LYS A 17 -3.95 -15.61 -13.49
C LYS A 17 -4.80 -14.65 -12.68
N ILE A 18 -4.24 -14.09 -11.59
CA ILE A 18 -4.95 -13.14 -10.73
C ILE A 18 -5.21 -11.83 -11.48
N PHE A 19 -4.24 -11.31 -12.25
CA PHE A 19 -4.43 -10.10 -13.05
C PHE A 19 -5.58 -10.26 -14.05
N ARG A 20 -5.66 -11.41 -14.74
CA ARG A 20 -6.78 -11.75 -15.63
C ARG A 20 -8.10 -11.89 -14.89
N GLN A 21 -8.11 -12.48 -13.70
CA GLN A 21 -9.31 -12.57 -12.87
C GLN A 21 -9.83 -11.19 -12.45
N MET A 22 -8.94 -10.26 -12.09
CA MET A 22 -9.32 -8.87 -11.82
C MET A 22 -9.94 -8.20 -13.04
N ARG A 23 -9.39 -8.44 -14.24
CA ARG A 23 -9.98 -7.91 -15.49
C ARG A 23 -11.35 -8.51 -15.79
N ILE A 24 -11.52 -9.83 -15.65
CA ILE A 24 -12.82 -10.51 -15.80
C ILE A 24 -13.83 -9.96 -14.78
N GLY A 25 -13.37 -9.70 -13.55
CA GLY A 25 -14.15 -9.10 -12.49
C GLY A 25 -14.36 -7.59 -12.64
N GLY A 26 -13.84 -6.94 -13.69
CA GLY A 26 -13.98 -5.50 -13.90
C GLY A 26 -13.45 -4.65 -12.75
N VAL A 27 -12.38 -5.07 -12.07
CA VAL A 27 -11.74 -4.30 -11.00
C VAL A 27 -10.88 -3.21 -11.63
N ASP A 28 -11.20 -1.95 -11.34
CA ASP A 28 -10.53 -0.79 -11.93
C ASP A 28 -9.31 -0.37 -11.12
N ALA A 29 -9.34 -0.56 -9.81
CA ALA A 29 -8.19 -0.32 -8.94
C ALA A 29 -8.14 -1.31 -7.78
N VAL A 30 -6.93 -1.62 -7.33
CA VAL A 30 -6.70 -2.42 -6.12
C VAL A 30 -5.55 -1.83 -5.30
N HIS A 31 -5.76 -1.69 -4.00
CA HIS A 31 -4.72 -1.44 -3.02
C HIS A 31 -4.08 -2.78 -2.63
N VAL A 32 -2.83 -2.99 -3.06
CA VAL A 32 -2.08 -4.21 -2.80
C VAL A 32 -1.12 -4.03 -1.63
N THR A 33 -1.12 -5.01 -0.74
CA THR A 33 -0.14 -5.06 0.34
C THR A 33 1.20 -5.56 -0.20
N ILE A 34 2.23 -4.72 -0.07
CA ILE A 34 3.61 -5.07 -0.43
C ILE A 34 4.56 -5.10 0.77
N ALA A 35 4.02 -4.86 1.98
CA ALA A 35 4.70 -5.16 3.23
C ALA A 35 3.71 -5.53 4.34
N TYR A 36 3.98 -6.65 4.98
CA TYR A 36 3.29 -7.22 6.14
C TYR A 36 4.28 -7.59 7.25
N HIS A 37 5.41 -8.20 6.89
CA HIS A 37 6.53 -8.52 7.78
C HIS A 37 7.89 -8.00 7.27
N GLU A 38 7.91 -7.48 6.06
CA GLU A 38 9.10 -7.09 5.34
C GLU A 38 9.78 -5.87 5.96
N ASN A 39 11.11 -5.92 6.04
CA ASN A 39 11.95 -4.72 6.29
C ASN A 39 12.14 -3.91 5.00
N PHE A 40 12.97 -2.85 5.06
CA PHE A 40 13.17 -1.97 3.90
C PHE A 40 13.60 -2.75 2.65
N ARG A 41 14.63 -3.59 2.78
CA ARG A 41 15.22 -4.32 1.65
C ARG A 41 14.25 -5.31 1.05
N GLU A 42 13.51 -6.04 1.88
CA GLU A 42 12.52 -7.03 1.43
C GLU A 42 11.35 -6.36 0.71
N ALA A 43 10.86 -5.24 1.23
CA ALA A 43 9.80 -4.47 0.57
C ALA A 43 10.24 -3.90 -0.79
N VAL A 44 11.53 -3.54 -0.95
CA VAL A 44 12.08 -3.13 -2.26
C VAL A 44 11.98 -4.28 -3.28
N LEU A 45 12.21 -5.53 -2.87
CA LEU A 45 12.07 -6.69 -3.77
C LEU A 45 10.62 -6.90 -4.22
N ASN A 46 9.64 -6.58 -3.35
CA ASN A 46 8.23 -6.61 -3.72
C ASN A 46 7.89 -5.52 -4.76
N VAL A 47 8.45 -4.31 -4.61
CA VAL A 47 8.33 -3.24 -5.62
C VAL A 47 8.95 -3.69 -6.96
N GLU A 48 10.14 -4.29 -6.92
CA GLU A 48 10.83 -4.81 -8.10
C GLU A 48 10.00 -5.91 -8.81
N ALA A 49 9.39 -6.82 -8.05
CA ALA A 49 8.49 -7.84 -8.60
C ALA A 49 7.29 -7.23 -9.34
N PHE A 50 6.65 -6.22 -8.73
CA PHE A 50 5.56 -5.51 -9.39
C PHE A 50 5.99 -4.74 -10.63
N ASN A 51 7.16 -4.08 -10.60
CA ASN A 51 7.70 -3.39 -11.77
C ASN A 51 7.88 -4.35 -12.95
N ARG A 52 8.42 -5.56 -12.71
CA ARG A 52 8.49 -6.61 -13.74
C ARG A 52 7.10 -7.03 -14.25
N TRP A 53 6.10 -7.13 -13.38
CA TRP A 53 4.74 -7.48 -13.82
C TRP A 53 4.08 -6.36 -14.62
N PHE A 54 4.35 -5.09 -14.31
CA PHE A 54 3.88 -3.97 -15.14
C PHE A 54 4.48 -4.01 -16.54
N GLU A 55 5.75 -4.41 -16.68
CA GLU A 55 6.41 -4.60 -17.97
C GLU A 55 5.89 -5.83 -18.73
N GLN A 56 5.63 -6.94 -18.04
CA GLN A 56 5.18 -8.19 -18.65
C GLN A 56 3.69 -8.18 -19.02
N PHE A 57 2.87 -7.46 -18.25
CA PHE A 57 1.41 -7.44 -18.40
C PHE A 57 0.84 -6.02 -18.53
N PRO A 58 1.39 -5.17 -19.44
CA PRO A 58 1.02 -3.75 -19.55
C PRO A 58 -0.43 -3.54 -20.01
N ASP A 59 -1.02 -4.55 -20.66
CA ASP A 59 -2.41 -4.57 -21.10
C ASP A 59 -3.39 -5.02 -19.99
N LEU A 60 -2.88 -5.48 -18.84
CA LEU A 60 -3.71 -5.91 -17.71
C LEU A 60 -3.62 -4.94 -16.55
N ILE A 61 -2.40 -4.51 -16.19
CA ILE A 61 -2.15 -3.75 -14.96
C ILE A 61 -1.13 -2.63 -15.18
N PHE A 62 -1.16 -1.63 -14.32
CA PHE A 62 -0.13 -0.58 -14.22
C PHE A 62 -0.09 0.00 -12.81
N GLN A 63 0.98 0.72 -12.47
CA GLN A 63 1.10 1.36 -11.15
C GLN A 63 0.18 2.58 -11.04
N GLY A 64 -0.71 2.58 -10.05
CA GLY A 64 -1.52 3.74 -9.67
C GLY A 64 -0.85 4.57 -8.59
N LYS A 65 -0.96 5.89 -8.68
CA LYS A 65 -0.40 6.87 -7.73
C LYS A 65 -1.41 7.96 -7.34
N THR A 66 -2.44 8.17 -8.15
CA THR A 66 -3.41 9.26 -8.05
C THR A 66 -4.83 8.79 -8.35
N ALA A 67 -5.85 9.60 -8.04
CA ALA A 67 -7.24 9.25 -8.34
C ALA A 67 -7.50 9.19 -9.86
N GLU A 68 -6.77 9.99 -10.63
CA GLU A 68 -6.81 10.02 -12.10
C GLU A 68 -6.43 8.65 -12.70
N ASP A 69 -5.56 7.90 -12.04
CA ASP A 69 -5.18 6.55 -12.48
C ASP A 69 -6.36 5.57 -12.42
N VAL A 70 -7.32 5.75 -11.52
CA VAL A 70 -8.54 4.93 -11.50
C VAL A 70 -9.38 5.21 -12.74
N SER A 71 -9.50 6.48 -13.13
CA SER A 71 -10.21 6.87 -14.36
C SER A 71 -9.49 6.36 -15.61
N LEU A 72 -8.16 6.41 -15.62
CA LEU A 72 -7.34 5.85 -16.70
C LEU A 72 -7.51 4.33 -16.81
N ALA A 73 -7.58 3.63 -15.68
CA ALA A 73 -7.79 2.18 -15.64
C ALA A 73 -9.12 1.79 -16.31
N GLN A 74 -10.20 2.50 -15.97
CA GLN A 74 -11.51 2.33 -16.63
C GLN A 74 -11.44 2.59 -18.13
N ALA A 75 -10.85 3.72 -18.54
CA ALA A 75 -10.78 4.13 -19.94
C ALA A 75 -9.93 3.18 -20.80
N THR A 76 -8.92 2.55 -20.21
CA THR A 76 -7.98 1.67 -20.91
C THR A 76 -8.29 0.19 -20.74
N GLY A 77 -9.32 -0.16 -19.94
CA GLY A 77 -9.66 -1.55 -19.67
C GLY A 77 -8.55 -2.30 -18.93
N ARG A 78 -7.85 -1.62 -18.01
CA ARG A 78 -6.78 -2.15 -17.14
C ARG A 78 -7.13 -2.01 -15.67
N THR A 79 -6.31 -2.53 -14.78
CA THR A 79 -6.43 -2.34 -13.32
C THR A 79 -5.25 -1.53 -12.80
N ALA A 80 -5.52 -0.41 -12.11
CA ALA A 80 -4.50 0.36 -11.42
C ALA A 80 -4.11 -0.31 -10.09
N ILE A 81 -2.81 -0.54 -9.89
CA ILE A 81 -2.25 -1.17 -8.69
C ILE A 81 -1.66 -0.10 -7.79
N PHE A 82 -2.25 0.10 -6.60
CA PHE A 82 -1.76 1.04 -5.60
C PHE A 82 -1.01 0.29 -4.51
N PHE A 83 0.21 0.69 -4.21
CA PHE A 83 0.99 0.05 -3.15
C PHE A 83 0.61 0.57 -1.78
N GLY A 84 0.54 -0.34 -0.82
CA GLY A 84 0.50 0.01 0.58
C GLY A 84 1.12 -1.01 1.50
N PHE A 85 1.31 -0.57 2.74
CA PHE A 85 1.93 -1.32 3.82
C PHE A 85 0.90 -1.57 4.91
N GLN A 86 0.69 -2.84 5.27
CA GLN A 86 -0.09 -3.19 6.44
C GLN A 86 0.74 -3.07 7.73
N ASN A 87 2.05 -2.87 7.64
CA ASN A 87 2.96 -2.73 8.77
C ASN A 87 3.98 -1.60 8.50
N PRO A 88 4.33 -0.75 9.48
CA PRO A 88 5.33 0.30 9.30
C PRO A 88 6.79 -0.22 9.25
N SER A 89 7.04 -1.53 9.39
CA SER A 89 8.40 -2.09 9.37
C SER A 89 9.32 -1.63 8.23
N PRO A 90 8.84 -1.30 7.01
CA PRO A 90 9.72 -0.80 5.94
C PRO A 90 10.31 0.59 6.19
N ILE A 91 9.77 1.40 7.11
CA ILE A 91 10.37 2.69 7.49
C ILE A 91 11.41 2.56 8.61
N GLU A 92 11.55 1.37 9.21
CA GLU A 92 12.49 1.07 10.28
C GLU A 92 12.41 2.13 11.41
N ASP A 93 13.55 2.70 11.83
CA ASP A 93 13.63 3.79 12.80
C ASP A 93 13.90 5.17 12.14
N ASP A 94 13.72 5.30 10.82
CA ASP A 94 14.05 6.50 10.06
C ASP A 94 12.83 7.11 9.33
N ILE A 95 12.34 8.22 9.90
CA ILE A 95 11.20 9.00 9.36
C ILE A 95 11.42 9.42 7.89
N ARG A 96 12.67 9.63 7.46
CA ARG A 96 12.98 10.06 6.08
C ARG A 96 12.57 9.00 5.06
N LEU A 97 12.47 7.73 5.46
CA LEU A 97 12.04 6.65 4.58
C LEU A 97 10.57 6.76 4.16
N VAL A 98 9.74 7.54 4.86
CA VAL A 98 8.35 7.81 4.42
C VAL A 98 8.34 8.49 3.05
N GLN A 99 9.19 9.50 2.83
CA GLN A 99 9.32 10.15 1.52
C GLN A 99 9.87 9.17 0.48
N VAL A 100 10.89 8.38 0.83
CA VAL A 100 11.48 7.38 -0.08
C VAL A 100 10.42 6.39 -0.57
N TRP A 101 9.59 5.87 0.33
CA TRP A 101 8.51 4.96 -0.03
C TRP A 101 7.41 5.62 -0.84
N HIS A 102 7.07 6.87 -0.52
CA HIS A 102 6.15 7.65 -1.33
C HIS A 102 6.68 7.82 -2.78
N ASP A 103 7.96 8.09 -2.96
CA ASP A 103 8.59 8.23 -4.28
C ASP A 103 8.63 6.91 -5.05
N LEU A 104 8.81 5.79 -4.34
CA LEU A 104 8.69 4.43 -4.88
C LEU A 104 7.24 4.02 -5.20
N GLY A 105 6.26 4.86 -4.87
CA GLY A 105 4.85 4.71 -5.26
C GLY A 105 3.92 4.18 -4.18
N VAL A 106 4.39 4.05 -2.94
CA VAL A 106 3.54 3.68 -1.79
C VAL A 106 2.61 4.85 -1.47
N ARG A 107 1.32 4.55 -1.28
CA ARG A 107 0.28 5.56 -1.00
C ARG A 107 -0.45 5.33 0.31
N PHE A 108 -0.39 4.13 0.85
CA PHE A 108 -1.05 3.75 2.10
C PHE A 108 -0.03 3.12 3.05
N MET A 109 -0.07 3.49 4.32
CA MET A 109 0.70 2.80 5.35
C MET A 109 -0.09 2.77 6.65
N GLN A 110 -0.19 1.59 7.24
CA GLN A 110 -0.68 1.41 8.59
C GLN A 110 0.38 1.82 9.63
N LEU A 111 -0.07 2.39 10.75
CA LEU A 111 0.82 2.75 11.87
C LEU A 111 1.20 1.54 12.74
N THR A 112 0.45 0.45 12.62
CA THR A 112 0.70 -0.78 13.36
C THR A 112 -0.03 -1.95 12.71
N TYR A 113 0.42 -3.16 13.03
CA TYR A 113 -0.24 -4.41 12.69
C TYR A 113 -0.30 -5.32 13.91
N ASN A 114 -1.48 -5.40 14.54
CA ASN A 114 -1.82 -6.31 15.63
C ASN A 114 -1.11 -6.04 16.98
N ASN A 115 0.22 -5.95 17.01
CA ASN A 115 1.03 -5.72 18.22
C ASN A 115 1.60 -4.30 18.24
N GLN A 116 2.23 -3.89 19.34
CA GLN A 116 2.89 -2.59 19.42
C GLN A 116 4.00 -2.44 18.35
N SER A 117 3.97 -1.32 17.62
CA SER A 117 5.04 -0.88 16.72
C SER A 117 5.84 0.25 17.36
N LEU A 118 6.92 0.70 16.69
CA LEU A 118 7.61 1.95 17.09
C LEU A 118 6.70 3.19 17.03
N LEU A 119 5.58 3.12 16.30
CA LEU A 119 4.73 4.27 15.99
C LEU A 119 3.46 4.32 16.83
N ALA A 120 2.83 3.17 17.08
CA ALA A 120 1.56 3.09 17.76
C ALA A 120 1.36 1.71 18.42
N THR A 121 0.49 1.67 19.41
CA THR A 121 0.02 0.42 20.00
C THR A 121 -0.96 -0.29 19.06
N GLY A 122 -0.75 -1.60 18.83
CA GLY A 122 -1.65 -2.44 18.05
C GLY A 122 -2.86 -2.92 18.87
N CYS A 123 -3.92 -3.35 18.18
CA CYS A 123 -5.21 -3.70 18.80
C CYS A 123 -5.21 -4.96 19.70
N TYR A 124 -4.14 -5.78 19.69
CA TYR A 124 -4.01 -6.96 20.55
C TYR A 124 -3.18 -6.72 21.82
N GLU A 125 -2.67 -5.51 22.06
CA GLU A 125 -1.95 -5.19 23.30
C GLU A 125 -2.90 -5.06 24.50
N ALA A 126 -2.43 -5.47 25.68
CA ALA A 126 -3.23 -5.41 26.91
C ALA A 126 -3.49 -3.97 27.40
N GLU A 127 -2.60 -3.04 27.07
CA GLU A 127 -2.70 -1.61 27.38
C GLU A 127 -2.45 -0.78 26.12
N ASP A 128 -3.44 0.04 25.73
CA ASP A 128 -3.31 0.96 24.60
C ASP A 128 -2.66 2.28 25.05
N ASN A 129 -1.38 2.45 24.69
CA ASN A 129 -0.61 3.66 24.94
C ASN A 129 -0.75 4.70 23.81
N GLY A 130 -1.56 4.40 22.79
CA GLY A 130 -1.82 5.23 21.62
C GLY A 130 -0.59 5.46 20.76
N ILE A 131 -0.51 6.65 20.15
CA ILE A 131 0.57 7.03 19.23
C ILE A 131 1.80 7.46 20.02
N THR A 132 2.97 6.92 19.66
CA THR A 132 4.26 7.26 20.31
C THR A 132 4.76 8.65 19.91
N ARG A 133 5.87 9.11 20.51
CA ARG A 133 6.53 10.35 20.06
C ARG A 133 6.99 10.24 18.60
N MET A 134 7.60 9.12 18.23
CA MET A 134 8.03 8.88 16.83
C MET A 134 6.82 8.77 15.89
N GLY A 135 5.75 8.08 16.31
CA GLY A 135 4.52 7.96 15.54
C GLY A 135 3.91 9.32 15.17
N ARG A 136 3.95 10.30 16.10
CA ARG A 136 3.51 11.68 15.79
C ARG A 136 4.37 12.34 14.72
N GLU A 137 5.69 12.15 14.74
CA GLU A 137 6.58 12.68 13.69
C GLU A 137 6.31 12.00 12.34
N VAL A 138 6.13 10.68 12.33
CA VAL A 138 5.79 9.91 11.12
C VAL A 138 4.45 10.36 10.53
N ILE A 139 3.42 10.56 11.35
CA ILE A 139 2.13 11.10 10.90
C ILE A 139 2.29 12.47 10.25
N ARG A 140 3.12 13.36 10.83
CA ARG A 140 3.38 14.67 10.20
C ARG A 140 4.06 14.51 8.84
N GLU A 141 5.00 13.59 8.72
CA GLU A 141 5.68 13.33 7.45
C GLU A 141 4.73 12.70 6.41
N MET A 142 3.91 11.72 6.81
CA MET A 142 2.88 11.12 5.95
C MET A 142 1.92 12.19 5.42
N ASN A 143 1.43 13.08 6.29
CA ASN A 143 0.58 14.20 5.90
C ASN A 143 1.30 15.17 4.95
N ARG A 144 2.60 15.43 5.18
CA ARG A 144 3.41 16.32 4.34
C ARG A 144 3.59 15.77 2.92
N VAL A 145 3.83 14.47 2.78
CA VAL A 145 4.06 13.83 1.47
C VAL A 145 2.78 13.40 0.77
N GLY A 146 1.65 13.33 1.48
CA GLY A 146 0.37 12.86 0.94
C GLY A 146 0.20 11.34 1.00
N MET A 147 0.84 10.67 1.97
CA MET A 147 0.63 9.25 2.25
C MET A 147 -0.59 9.08 3.16
N VAL A 148 -1.55 8.24 2.74
CA VAL A 148 -2.76 7.95 3.50
C VAL A 148 -2.42 7.06 4.70
N ILE A 149 -2.92 7.48 5.87
CA ILE A 149 -2.81 6.73 7.12
C ILE A 149 -3.95 5.71 7.16
N ASP A 150 -3.59 4.43 7.23
CA ASP A 150 -4.54 3.33 7.41
C ASP A 150 -4.58 2.91 8.89
N MET A 151 -5.78 2.76 9.44
CA MET A 151 -6.02 2.46 10.86
C MET A 151 -6.67 1.08 11.07
N SER A 152 -6.78 0.24 10.02
CA SER A 152 -7.57 -0.99 10.06
C SER A 152 -7.13 -2.00 11.14
N HIS A 153 -5.85 -2.06 11.52
CA HIS A 153 -5.34 -2.90 12.62
C HIS A 153 -4.77 -2.11 13.80
N SER A 154 -5.13 -0.83 13.93
CA SER A 154 -4.76 -0.02 15.10
C SER A 154 -5.74 -0.22 16.25
N GLY A 155 -5.27 -0.05 17.49
CA GLY A 155 -6.10 -0.01 18.70
C GLY A 155 -7.03 1.19 18.73
#